data_AF-A0A452Z0I1-F1
#
_entry.id   AF-A0A452Z0I1-F1
#
_cell.length_a   1.000
_cell.length_b   1.000
_cell.length_c   1.000
_cell.angle_alpha   90.00
_cell.angle_beta   90.00
_cell.angle_gamma   90.00
#
_symmetry.space_group_name_H-M   'P 1'
#
loop_
_entity.id
_entity.type
_entity.pdbx_description
1 polymer ?
#
loop_
_entity_poly.entity_id
_entity_poly.type
_entity_poly.pdbx_seq_one_letter_code
_entity_poly.pdbx_strand_id
1 'polypeptide(L)'
;MQIGNDQLALFWEDRWIDGCSVSEITPALYSCIPKRRRKLRTVADGLQANSWARDVQGTIGIQEIGEYLQLWHMIEPPRPSRLAAPRVLPTL
;
A
#
# COMPACT_ATOMS: atom_id res chain seq x y z
N MET A 1 -16.14 -2.47 -7.32
CA MET A 1 -15.91 -3.77 -7.97
C MET A 1 -14.61 -4.30 -7.38
N GLN A 2 -14.70 -5.22 -6.41
CA GLN A 2 -13.56 -5.73 -5.65
C GLN A 2 -12.89 -6.82 -6.49
N ILE A 3 -11.69 -6.55 -7.01
CA ILE A 3 -10.91 -7.53 -7.77
C ILE A 3 -10.59 -8.68 -6.81
N GLY A 4 -11.00 -9.90 -7.21
CA GLY A 4 -11.07 -11.07 -6.36
C GLY A 4 -9.73 -11.55 -5.82
N ASN A 5 -9.81 -12.26 -4.68
CA ASN A 5 -8.75 -12.94 -3.94
C ASN A 5 -7.39 -12.22 -3.99
N ASP A 6 -7.00 -11.60 -2.88
CA ASP A 6 -5.72 -10.92 -2.63
C ASP A 6 -4.47 -11.75 -3.03
N GLN A 7 -4.62 -13.06 -3.21
CA GLN A 7 -3.57 -13.98 -3.68
C GLN A 7 -3.34 -13.97 -5.20
N LEU A 8 -4.31 -13.53 -6.00
CA LEU A 8 -4.20 -13.45 -7.47
C LEU A 8 -4.08 -12.01 -7.96
N ALA A 9 -4.66 -11.05 -7.23
CA ALA A 9 -4.55 -9.64 -7.55
C ALA A 9 -3.07 -9.20 -7.50
N LEU A 10 -2.64 -8.46 -8.52
CA LEU A 10 -1.29 -7.89 -8.61
C LEU A 10 -1.20 -6.59 -7.83
N PHE A 11 -0.24 -6.52 -6.91
CA PHE A 11 -0.06 -5.38 -6.00
C PHE A 11 0.15 -4.06 -6.77
N TRP A 12 0.92 -4.08 -7.85
CA TRP A 12 1.32 -2.86 -8.56
C TRP A 12 0.38 -2.49 -9.72
N GLU A 13 -0.39 -3.45 -10.24
CA GLU A 13 -1.14 -3.31 -11.49
C GLU A 13 -2.66 -3.29 -11.27
N ASP A 14 -3.17 -4.08 -10.33
CA ASP A 14 -4.61 -4.20 -10.13
C ASP A 14 -5.16 -3.10 -9.20
N ARG A 15 -6.46 -2.83 -9.35
CA ARG A 15 -7.19 -1.83 -8.58
C ARG A 15 -7.71 -2.39 -7.26
N TRP A 16 -6.82 -2.59 -6.31
CA TRP A 16 -7.13 -3.23 -5.03
C TRP A 16 -7.12 -2.27 -3.82
N ILE A 17 -6.57 -1.06 -3.96
CA ILE A 17 -6.58 -0.04 -2.89
C ILE A 17 -7.67 0.99 -3.20
N ASP A 18 -8.79 0.95 -2.46
CA ASP A 18 -9.93 1.86 -2.65
C ASP A 18 -10.46 1.94 -4.11
N GLY A 19 -10.25 0.88 -4.89
CA GLY A 19 -10.63 0.83 -6.31
C GLY A 19 -9.64 1.52 -7.26
N CYS A 20 -8.47 1.92 -6.76
CA CYS A 20 -7.34 2.43 -7.54
C CYS A 20 -6.17 1.44 -7.54
N SER A 21 -5.33 1.51 -8.57
CA SER A 21 -4.06 0.77 -8.62
C SER A 21 -2.94 1.61 -8.01
N VAL A 22 -1.87 0.95 -7.57
CA VAL A 22 -0.70 1.66 -7.02
C VAL A 22 -0.02 2.54 -8.08
N SER A 23 -0.07 2.14 -9.35
CA SER A 23 0.42 2.95 -10.48
C SER A 23 -0.39 4.24 -10.70
N GLU A 24 -1.68 4.25 -10.36
CA GLU A 24 -2.55 5.43 -10.41
C GLU A 24 -2.30 6.38 -9.23
N ILE A 25 -1.99 5.84 -8.05
CA ILE A 25 -1.83 6.61 -6.82
C ILE A 25 -0.41 7.19 -6.71
N THR A 26 0.61 6.40 -7.05
CA THR A 26 2.03 6.74 -6.85
C THR A 26 2.84 6.50 -8.14
N PRO A 27 2.66 7.35 -9.17
CA PRO A 27 3.30 7.15 -10.47
C PRO A 27 4.83 7.30 -10.44
N ALA A 28 5.38 8.20 -9.61
CA ALA A 28 6.83 8.39 -9.50
C ALA A 28 7.49 7.16 -8.84
N LEU A 29 6.94 6.67 -7.73
CA LEU A 29 7.39 5.47 -7.04
C LEU A 29 7.27 4.24 -7.94
N TYR A 30 6.14 4.11 -8.65
CA TYR A 30 5.92 3.00 -9.59
C TYR A 30 6.99 2.95 -10.69
N SER A 31 7.50 4.11 -11.12
CA SER A 31 8.57 4.18 -12.13
C SER A 31 9.86 3.48 -11.68
N CYS A 32 10.17 3.51 -10.38
CA CYS A 32 11.35 2.87 -9.76
C CYS A 32 11.25 1.34 -9.66
N ILE A 33 10.10 0.77 -10.01
CA ILE A 33 9.88 -0.67 -9.82
C ILE A 33 10.24 -1.40 -11.12
N PRO A 34 11.08 -2.45 -11.10
CA PRO A 34 11.36 -3.22 -12.31
C PRO A 34 10.09 -3.87 -12.86
N LYS A 35 9.89 -3.83 -14.19
CA LYS A 35 8.71 -4.42 -14.88
C LYS A 35 8.40 -5.85 -14.44
N ARG A 36 9.44 -6.66 -14.17
CA ARG A 36 9.29 -8.04 -13.69
C ARG A 36 8.62 -8.12 -12.31
N ARG A 37 8.96 -7.22 -11.38
CA ARG A 37 8.37 -7.19 -10.03
C ARG A 37 6.89 -6.81 -10.11
N ARG A 38 6.55 -5.83 -10.95
CA ARG A 38 5.17 -5.37 -11.15
C ARG A 38 4.20 -6.48 -11.54
N LYS A 39 4.65 -7.40 -12.42
CA LYS A 39 3.83 -8.53 -12.94
C LYS A 39 3.82 -9.79 -12.08
N LEU A 40 4.72 -9.90 -11.10
CA LEU A 40 4.83 -11.10 -10.27
C LEU A 40 4.33 -10.87 -8.84
N ARG A 41 4.35 -9.62 -8.38
CA ARG A 41 3.98 -9.31 -7.01
C ARG A 41 2.47 -9.34 -6.84
N THR A 42 1.99 -10.31 -6.08
CA THR A 42 0.59 -10.38 -5.64
C THR A 42 0.36 -9.45 -4.45
N VAL A 43 -0.90 -9.08 -4.20
CA VAL A 43 -1.28 -8.26 -3.04
C VAL A 43 -0.89 -8.96 -1.74
N ALA A 44 -1.22 -10.25 -1.61
CA ALA A 44 -0.87 -11.06 -0.44
C ALA A 44 0.64 -11.07 -0.18
N ASP A 45 1.46 -11.33 -1.20
CA ASP A 45 2.92 -11.33 -1.05
C ASP A 45 3.44 -9.94 -0.71
N GLY A 46 2.92 -8.89 -1.36
CA GLY A 46 3.33 -7.50 -1.17
C GLY A 46 3.10 -7.04 0.27
N LEU A 47 1.91 -7.29 0.79
CA LEU A 47 1.53 -6.97 2.16
C LEU A 47 2.30 -7.80 3.20
N GLN A 48 2.64 -9.05 2.87
CA GLN A 48 3.39 -9.91 3.79
C GLN A 48 4.74 -9.27 4.15
N ALA A 49 4.90 -8.95 5.44
CA ALA A 49 6.10 -8.33 6.00
C ALA A 49 6.57 -7.07 5.23
N ASN A 50 5.62 -6.31 4.68
CA ASN A 50 5.88 -5.12 3.86
C ASN A 50 6.88 -5.38 2.73
N SER A 51 6.80 -6.56 2.11
CA SER A 51 7.77 -6.97 1.09
C SER A 51 7.66 -6.17 -0.21
N TRP A 52 6.54 -5.48 -0.43
CA TRP A 52 6.38 -4.50 -1.52
C TRP A 52 7.47 -3.42 -1.49
N ALA A 53 7.93 -2.98 -0.32
CA ALA A 53 8.99 -1.98 -0.19
C ALA A 53 10.32 -2.46 -0.80
N ARG A 54 10.55 -3.78 -0.87
CA ARG A 54 11.75 -4.37 -1.49
C ARG A 54 11.72 -4.38 -3.01
N ASP A 55 10.56 -4.12 -3.60
CA ASP A 55 10.41 -4.03 -5.06
C ASP A 55 10.86 -2.67 -5.61
N VAL A 56 10.95 -1.65 -4.75
CA VAL A 56 11.48 -0.34 -5.09
C VAL A 56 12.98 -0.47 -5.34
N GLN A 57 13.43 -0.12 -6.55
CA GLN A 57 14.84 -0.22 -6.94
C GLN A 57 15.31 1.07 -7.62
N GLY A 58 16.61 1.33 -7.53
CA GLY A 58 17.22 2.51 -8.15
C GLY A 58 17.30 3.71 -7.20
N THR A 59 17.56 4.88 -7.78
CA THR A 59 17.71 6.13 -7.03
C THR A 59 16.34 6.66 -6.63
N ILE A 60 16.11 6.80 -5.32
CA ILE A 60 14.86 7.34 -4.77
C ILE A 60 15.06 8.84 -4.52
N GLY A 61 14.31 9.68 -5.23
CA GLY A 61 14.26 11.13 -5.02
C GLY A 61 13.22 11.54 -3.98
N ILE A 62 13.08 12.84 -3.76
CA ILE A 62 12.17 13.38 -2.74
C ILE A 62 10.69 13.09 -3.08
N GLN A 63 10.34 13.05 -4.37
CA GLN A 63 8.97 12.79 -4.82
C GLN A 63 8.58 11.33 -4.55
N GLU A 64 9.48 10.41 -4.87
CA GLU A 64 9.30 8.98 -4.64
C GLU A 64 9.24 8.65 -3.14
N ILE A 65 9.98 9.37 -2.29
CA ILE A 65 9.86 9.25 -0.83
C ILE A 65 8.46 9.69 -0.37
N GLY A 66 7.96 10.82 -0.86
CA GLY A 66 6.62 11.30 -0.53
C GLY A 66 5.54 10.29 -0.92
N GLU A 67 5.63 9.76 -2.14
CA GLU A 67 4.73 8.72 -2.64
C GLU A 67 4.87 7.39 -1.89
N TYR A 68 6.08 6.99 -1.51
CA TYR A 68 6.30 5.81 -0.66
C TYR A 68 5.56 5.93 0.68
N LEU A 69 5.69 7.08 1.35
CA LEU A 69 5.00 7.33 2.62
C LEU A 69 3.48 7.39 2.44
N GLN A 70 3.00 7.98 1.34
CA GLN A 70 1.59 7.99 1.00
C GLN A 70 1.04 6.56 0.83
N LEU A 71 1.71 5.72 0.03
CA LEU A 71 1.31 4.33 -0.16
C LEU A 71 1.36 3.54 1.16
N TRP A 72 2.40 3.74 1.97
CA TRP A 72 2.53 3.13 3.29
C TRP A 72 1.32 3.48 4.17
N HIS A 73 0.91 4.74 4.22
CA HIS A 73 -0.23 5.18 5.03
C HIS A 73 -1.58 4.64 4.54
N MET A 74 -1.73 4.37 3.24
CA MET A 74 -2.95 3.76 2.70
C MET A 74 -3.03 2.27 3.06
N ILE A 75 -1.89 1.58 3.08
CA ILE A 75 -1.82 0.15 3.39
C ILE A 75 -1.89 -0.11 4.90
N GLU A 76 -1.11 0.64 5.67
CA GLU A 76 -1.07 0.56 7.12
C GLU A 76 -1.47 1.93 7.70
N PRO A 77 -2.78 2.22 7.76
CA PRO A 77 -3.23 3.46 8.37
C PRO A 77 -2.74 3.51 9.81
N PRO A 78 -2.28 4.68 10.28
CA PRO A 78 -1.83 4.83 11.66
C PRO A 78 -2.94 4.32 12.57
N ARG A 79 -2.59 3.36 13.44
CA ARG A 79 -3.56 2.86 14.41
C ARG A 79 -4.13 4.06 15.16
N PRO A 80 -5.47 4.20 15.24
CA PRO A 80 -6.06 5.27 16.01
C PRO A 80 -5.50 5.17 17.42
N SER A 81 -4.90 6.26 17.89
CA SER A 81 -4.32 6.34 19.22
C SER A 81 -5.40 5.96 20.23
N ARG A 82 -5.10 5.00 21.12
CA ARG A 82 -6.04 4.48 22.16
C ARG A 82 -6.67 5.57 23.05
N LEU A 83 -6.17 6.79 22.98
CA LEU A 83 -6.66 7.97 23.69
C LEU A 83 -7.87 8.64 23.03
N ALA A 84 -8.21 8.29 21.78
CA ALA A 84 -9.36 8.86 21.05
C ALA A 84 -10.65 8.05 21.19
N ALA A 85 -10.62 6.88 21.83
CA ALA A 85 -11.85 6.15 22.14
C ALA A 85 -12.63 6.91 23.22
N PRO A 86 -13.90 7.32 22.99
CA PRO A 86 -14.71 7.90 24.05
C PRO A 86 -14.78 6.88 25.18
N ARG A 87 -14.29 7.25 26.37
CA ARG A 87 -14.53 6.48 27.59
C ARG A 87 -16.04 6.46 27.78
N VAL A 88 -16.68 5.38 27.35
CA VAL A 88 -18.08 5.12 27.72
C VAL A 88 -18.04 4.91 29.23
N LEU A 89 -18.40 5.96 29.98
CA LEU A 89 -18.58 5.87 31.42
C LEU A 89 -19.73 4.88 31.67
N PRO A 90 -19.59 3.94 32.62
CA PRO A 90 -20.69 3.07 32.97
C PRO A 90 -21.78 3.93 33.62
N THR A 91 -22.95 3.98 32.98
CA THR A 91 -24.17 4.53 33.59
C THR A 91 -24.56 3.61 34.74
N LEU A 92 -24.60 4.16 35.96
CA LEU A 92 -25.21 3.53 37.13
C LEU A 92 -26.73 3.53 37.01
#